data_AF-A0A519YSF4-F1
#
_entry.id   AF-A0A519YSF4-F1
#
_cell.length_a   1.000
_cell.length_b   1.000
_cell.length_c   1.000
_cell.angle_alpha   90.00
_cell.angle_beta   90.00
_cell.angle_gamma   90.00
#
_symmetry.space_group_name_H-M   'P 1'
#
loop_
_entity.id
_entity.type
_entity.pdbx_description
1 polymer ?
#
loop_
_entity_poly.entity_id
_entity_poly.type
_entity_poly.pdbx_seq_one_letter_code
_entity_poly.pdbx_strand_id
1 'polypeptide(L)'
;ARVLQALGAALLTPASLSIVLAAFPQDKRAVAISLWGAVGGLAAAVGPSLGSFVVDSVGWQWAFYLNLPLGAIALWRGAARLNESARSDVRRRVDTVGVGLLILAVGTIALSIVQIDSPTWHRTDLLVTFATGVIAFVGFIAWARFTPAPLVDLGLFRHRTYSYVNLATLAFGIAFSMMFFAFFFYMTGVWHYTLPRAGLAITPGPLLVMPVAIITGRLAGRLGHRPFLVGGGLVYAASGLWFLLVPGAEVNYLRDWLPGLLLSGIGVGMVLPSLSAAAVNQLPAQHYAVGSAVNQATRQIGSVLGVAVTVVLIGHGAVQHADFKPVYLVHVTLALLTAALCWPVDTRPRASPKA
;
A
#
# COMPACT_ATOMS: atom_id res chain seq x y z
N ALA A 1 5.44 8.09 -19.78
CA ALA A 1 5.74 8.82 -18.52
C ALA A 1 5.48 7.99 -17.25
N ARG A 2 4.24 7.54 -16.97
CA ARG A 2 3.90 6.82 -15.72
C ARG A 2 4.70 5.54 -15.47
N VAL A 3 4.97 4.76 -16.52
CA VAL A 3 5.82 3.55 -16.43
C VAL A 3 7.22 3.90 -15.92
N LEU A 4 7.85 4.94 -16.46
CA LEU A 4 9.18 5.39 -16.02
C LEU A 4 9.17 5.89 -14.57
N GLN A 5 8.12 6.61 -14.15
CA GLN A 5 7.97 7.03 -12.75
C GLN A 5 7.82 5.83 -11.80
N ALA A 6 7.04 4.82 -12.18
CA ALA A 6 6.86 3.61 -11.39
C ALA A 6 8.18 2.82 -11.26
N LEU A 7 8.95 2.69 -12.35
CA LEU A 7 10.28 2.07 -12.32
C LEU A 7 11.23 2.84 -11.40
N GLY A 8 11.27 4.17 -11.52
CA GLY A 8 12.08 5.03 -10.65
C GLY A 8 11.72 4.88 -9.17
N ALA A 9 10.42 4.92 -8.84
CA ALA A 9 9.94 4.78 -7.46
C ALA A 9 10.24 3.38 -6.86
N ALA A 10 10.10 2.34 -7.68
CA ALA A 10 10.39 0.96 -7.30
C ALA A 10 11.88 0.74 -6.99
N LEU A 11 12.78 1.39 -7.74
CA LEU A 11 14.22 1.35 -7.49
C LEU A 11 14.63 2.22 -6.30
N LEU A 12 14.07 3.42 -6.20
CA LEU A 12 14.47 4.44 -5.22
C LEU A 12 14.23 3.99 -3.78
N THR A 13 13.06 3.41 -3.49
CA THR A 13 12.67 3.08 -2.11
C THR A 13 13.64 2.11 -1.41
N PRO A 14 13.90 0.89 -1.95
CA PRO A 14 14.84 -0.05 -1.33
C PRO A 14 16.30 0.42 -1.40
N ALA A 15 16.70 1.11 -2.48
CA ALA A 15 18.06 1.64 -2.61
C ALA A 15 18.33 2.73 -1.56
N SER A 16 17.38 3.65 -1.35
CA SER A 16 17.53 4.73 -0.36
C SER A 16 17.70 4.18 1.06
N LEU A 17 16.91 3.19 1.46
CA LEU A 17 17.02 2.57 2.78
C LEU A 17 18.36 1.84 2.93
N SER A 18 18.83 1.17 1.88
CA SER A 18 20.12 0.46 1.90
C SER A 18 21.31 1.43 2.08
N ILE A 19 21.30 2.56 1.37
CA ILE A 19 22.30 3.63 1.51
C ILE A 19 22.28 4.21 2.93
N VAL A 20 21.09 4.48 3.48
CA VAL A 20 20.94 4.97 4.87
C VAL A 20 21.52 3.95 5.86
N LEU A 21 21.21 2.66 5.72
CA LEU A 21 21.71 1.63 6.64
C LEU A 21 23.23 1.43 6.57
N ALA A 22 23.83 1.65 5.39
CA ALA A 22 25.28 1.58 5.20
C ALA A 22 26.01 2.80 5.77
N ALA A 23 25.37 3.98 5.74
CA ALA A 23 25.98 5.24 6.20
C ALA A 23 26.02 5.38 7.74
N PHE A 24 25.17 4.66 8.48
CA PHE A 24 25.07 4.77 9.94
C PHE A 24 25.61 3.51 10.67
N PRO A 25 26.35 3.68 11.78
CA PRO A 25 26.78 2.56 12.62
C PRO A 25 25.59 1.85 13.27
N GLN A 26 25.77 0.58 13.64
CA GLN A 26 24.68 -0.33 14.02
C GLN A 26 23.80 0.20 15.16
N ASP A 27 24.40 0.87 16.15
CA ASP A 27 23.76 1.51 17.29
C ASP A 27 22.81 2.66 16.88
N LYS A 28 23.09 3.33 15.76
CA LYS A 28 22.30 4.46 15.25
C LYS A 28 21.29 4.09 14.16
N ARG A 29 21.31 2.85 13.66
CA ARG A 29 20.42 2.41 12.57
C ARG A 29 18.94 2.55 12.92
N ALA A 30 18.55 2.26 14.15
CA ALA A 30 17.15 2.41 14.59
C ALA A 30 16.65 3.85 14.45
N VAL A 31 17.49 4.83 14.84
CA VAL A 31 17.18 6.27 14.71
C VAL A 31 17.11 6.65 13.23
N ALA A 32 18.08 6.22 12.41
CA ALA A 32 18.10 6.51 10.99
C ALA A 32 16.87 5.95 10.24
N ILE A 33 16.47 4.71 10.52
CA ILE A 33 15.25 4.08 9.99
C ILE A 33 14.01 4.87 10.42
N SER A 34 13.96 5.30 11.69
CA SER A 34 12.82 6.07 12.20
C SER A 34 12.67 7.43 11.51
N LEU A 35 13.78 8.13 11.23
CA LEU A 35 13.77 9.39 10.49
C LEU A 35 13.38 9.18 9.02
N TRP A 36 13.93 8.16 8.36
CA TRP A 36 13.56 7.80 7.00
C TRP A 36 12.05 7.48 6.88
N GLY A 37 11.52 6.71 7.83
CA GLY A 37 10.09 6.39 7.91
C GLY A 37 9.22 7.61 8.22
N ALA A 38 9.67 8.50 9.11
CA ALA A 38 8.95 9.72 9.45
C ALA A 38 8.79 10.67 8.25
N VAL A 39 9.82 10.79 7.40
CA VAL A 39 9.73 11.54 6.14
C VAL A 39 8.66 10.94 5.23
N GLY A 40 8.62 9.62 5.09
CA GLY A 40 7.59 8.93 4.32
C GLY A 40 6.18 9.14 4.87
N GLY A 41 6.01 9.07 6.19
CA GLY A 41 4.74 9.32 6.86
C GLY A 41 4.25 10.76 6.70
N LEU A 42 5.15 11.74 6.84
CA LEU A 42 4.84 13.15 6.61
C LEU A 42 4.46 13.40 5.16
N ALA A 43 5.16 12.79 4.20
CA ALA A 43 4.82 12.90 2.79
C ALA A 43 3.42 12.31 2.49
N ALA A 44 3.06 11.18 3.09
CA ALA A 44 1.73 10.59 2.95
C ALA A 44 0.61 11.45 3.56
N ALA A 45 0.92 12.19 4.63
CA ALA A 45 -0.03 13.07 5.30
C ALA A 45 -0.22 14.42 4.60
N VAL A 46 0.88 15.04 4.20
CA VAL A 46 0.86 16.37 3.61
C VAL A 46 0.59 16.32 2.10
N GLY A 47 0.93 15.20 1.45
CA GLY A 47 0.82 15.00 0.01
C GLY A 47 -0.57 15.31 -0.57
N PRO A 48 -1.67 14.76 -0.02
CA PRO A 48 -3.02 15.05 -0.52
C PRO A 48 -3.41 16.52 -0.37
N SER A 49 -3.10 17.15 0.77
CA SER A 49 -3.38 18.58 0.99
C SER A 49 -2.61 19.48 0.04
N LEU A 50 -1.28 19.32 -0.05
CA LEU A 50 -0.46 20.12 -0.97
C LEU A 50 -0.82 19.84 -2.43
N GLY A 51 -1.01 18.57 -2.79
CA GLY A 51 -1.37 18.17 -4.14
C GLY A 51 -2.73 18.75 -4.55
N SER A 52 -3.74 18.65 -3.69
CA SER A 52 -5.08 19.21 -3.95
C SER A 52 -5.05 20.73 -4.10
N PHE A 53 -4.28 21.44 -3.26
CA PHE A 53 -4.10 22.89 -3.37
C PHE A 53 -3.43 23.30 -4.69
N VAL A 54 -2.36 22.61 -5.08
CA VAL A 54 -1.65 22.90 -6.35
C VAL A 54 -2.57 22.66 -7.55
N VAL A 55 -3.30 21.54 -7.56
CA VAL A 55 -4.22 21.19 -8.65
C VAL A 55 -5.32 22.25 -8.81
N ASP A 56 -5.89 22.71 -7.69
CA ASP A 56 -6.95 23.72 -7.67
C ASP A 56 -6.47 25.11 -8.09
N SER A 57 -5.26 25.51 -7.66
CA SER A 57 -4.76 26.88 -7.85
C SER A 57 -4.15 27.13 -9.23
N VAL A 58 -3.33 26.20 -9.72
CA VAL A 58 -2.49 26.41 -10.91
C VAL A 58 -2.70 25.33 -11.99
N GLY A 59 -3.55 24.34 -11.72
CA GLY A 59 -3.89 23.27 -12.64
C GLY A 59 -3.18 21.95 -12.34
N TRP A 60 -3.78 20.86 -12.84
CA TRP A 60 -3.38 19.50 -12.52
C TRP A 60 -1.96 19.13 -13.03
N GLN A 61 -1.46 19.80 -14.05
CA GLN A 61 -0.12 19.56 -14.62
C GLN A 61 0.99 19.89 -13.62
N TRP A 62 0.76 20.87 -12.74
CA TRP A 62 1.75 21.29 -11.74
C TRP A 62 1.98 20.26 -10.63
N ALA A 63 1.01 19.36 -10.39
CA ALA A 63 1.22 18.18 -9.55
C ALA A 63 2.38 17.30 -10.06
N PHE A 64 2.73 17.41 -11.35
CA PHE A 64 3.87 16.73 -11.94
C PHE A 64 5.11 17.62 -11.99
N TYR A 65 4.97 18.87 -12.43
CA TYR A 65 6.10 19.79 -12.55
C TYR A 65 6.79 20.07 -11.21
N LEU A 66 6.06 20.07 -10.09
CA LEU A 66 6.62 20.25 -8.74
C LEU A 66 7.67 19.18 -8.38
N ASN A 67 7.55 17.98 -8.95
CA ASN A 67 8.53 16.91 -8.73
C ASN A 67 9.84 17.12 -9.50
N LEU A 68 9.84 17.87 -10.60
CA LEU A 68 11.03 18.10 -11.43
C LEU A 68 12.15 18.86 -10.70
N PRO A 69 11.92 20.03 -10.06
CA PRO A 69 12.99 20.74 -9.35
C PRO A 69 13.47 19.94 -8.14
N LEU A 70 12.57 19.28 -7.40
CA LEU A 70 12.93 18.43 -6.27
C LEU A 70 13.78 17.24 -6.72
N GLY A 71 13.40 16.58 -7.82
CA GLY A 71 14.16 15.50 -8.43
C GLY A 71 15.54 15.97 -8.92
N ALA A 72 15.63 17.14 -9.53
CA ALA A 72 16.89 17.72 -9.98
C ALA A 72 17.84 18.02 -8.80
N ILE A 73 17.33 18.58 -7.70
CA ILE A 73 18.11 18.83 -6.48
C ILE A 73 18.58 17.51 -5.86
N ALA A 74 17.71 16.50 -5.81
CA ALA A 74 18.04 15.18 -5.29
C ALA A 74 19.13 14.50 -6.14
N LEU A 75 19.05 14.58 -7.46
CA LEU A 75 20.07 14.07 -8.38
C LEU A 75 21.40 14.82 -8.22
N TRP A 76 21.36 16.15 -8.18
CA TRP A 76 22.56 16.97 -8.00
C TRP A 76 23.27 16.66 -6.67
N ARG A 77 22.52 16.61 -5.55
CA ARG A 77 23.12 16.27 -4.25
C ARG A 77 23.53 14.81 -4.15
N GLY A 78 22.79 13.90 -4.79
CA GLY A 78 23.16 12.50 -4.90
C GLY A 78 24.51 12.34 -5.58
N ALA A 79 24.67 12.93 -6.77
CA ALA A 79 25.91 12.90 -7.53
C ALA A 79 27.09 13.57 -6.80
N ALA A 80 26.85 14.64 -6.04
CA ALA A 80 27.89 15.37 -5.34
C ALA A 80 28.32 14.74 -4.00
N ARG A 81 27.50 13.88 -3.38
CA ARG A 81 27.75 13.39 -2.01
C ARG A 81 27.71 11.89 -1.82
N LEU A 82 27.09 11.14 -2.71
CA LEU A 82 27.06 9.69 -2.62
C LEU A 82 28.33 9.13 -3.27
N ASN A 83 29.08 8.35 -2.50
CA ASN A 83 30.16 7.56 -3.04
C ASN A 83 29.59 6.29 -3.68
N GLU A 84 30.19 5.88 -4.79
CA GLU A 84 29.83 4.62 -5.44
C GLU A 84 29.99 3.46 -4.45
N SER A 85 28.91 2.69 -4.25
CA SER A 85 29.00 1.48 -3.43
C SER A 85 29.84 0.44 -4.17
N ALA A 86 30.72 -0.27 -3.45
CA ALA A 86 31.52 -1.34 -4.05
C ALA A 86 30.64 -2.31 -4.84
N ARG A 87 31.00 -2.58 -6.10
CA ARG A 87 30.32 -3.58 -6.93
C ARG A 87 30.31 -4.91 -6.20
N SER A 88 29.14 -5.47 -5.94
CA SER A 88 29.07 -6.86 -5.49
C SER A 88 29.54 -7.76 -6.63
N ASP A 89 30.52 -8.62 -6.40
CA ASP A 89 31.01 -9.60 -7.38
C ASP A 89 29.94 -10.64 -7.81
N VAL A 90 28.77 -10.64 -7.16
CA VAL A 90 27.67 -11.55 -7.46
C VAL A 90 26.80 -10.98 -8.57
N ARG A 91 26.99 -11.45 -9.80
CA ARG A 91 26.03 -11.22 -10.91
C ARG A 91 24.74 -12.00 -10.66
N ARG A 92 23.74 -11.37 -10.04
CA ARG A 92 22.37 -11.93 -10.01
C ARG A 92 21.68 -11.66 -11.35
N ARG A 93 21.16 -12.71 -11.98
CA ARG A 93 20.33 -12.58 -13.19
C ARG A 93 18.94 -12.10 -12.78
N VAL A 94 18.41 -11.11 -13.50
CA VAL A 94 17.03 -10.63 -13.33
C VAL A 94 16.10 -11.57 -14.08
N ASP A 95 15.06 -12.07 -13.42
CA ASP A 95 14.02 -12.89 -14.03
C ASP A 95 13.07 -12.02 -14.88
N THR A 96 13.51 -11.67 -16.09
CA THR A 96 12.75 -10.80 -17.01
C THR A 96 11.44 -11.45 -17.47
N VAL A 97 11.41 -12.77 -17.62
CA VAL A 97 10.21 -13.52 -18.01
C VAL A 97 9.17 -13.49 -16.89
N GLY A 98 9.58 -13.79 -15.66
CA GLY A 98 8.69 -13.73 -14.49
C GLY A 98 8.14 -12.31 -14.26
N VAL A 99 8.99 -11.28 -14.42
CA VAL A 99 8.56 -9.87 -14.36
C VAL A 99 7.52 -9.57 -15.45
N GLY A 100 7.76 -9.99 -16.69
CA GLY A 100 6.85 -9.79 -17.82
C GLY A 100 5.48 -10.45 -17.59
N LEU A 101 5.47 -11.71 -17.13
CA LEU A 101 4.24 -12.44 -16.83
C LEU A 101 3.45 -11.78 -15.71
N LEU A 102 4.12 -11.29 -14.66
CA LEU A 102 3.44 -10.62 -13.55
C LEU A 102 2.87 -9.25 -13.94
N ILE A 103 3.61 -8.48 -14.76
CA ILE A 103 3.11 -7.22 -15.35
C ILE A 103 1.87 -7.48 -16.20
N LEU A 104 1.92 -8.50 -17.07
CA LEU A 104 0.80 -8.86 -17.93
C LEU A 104 -0.40 -9.31 -17.09
N ALA A 105 -0.19 -10.16 -16.08
CA ALA A 105 -1.23 -10.64 -15.17
C ALA A 105 -1.96 -9.50 -14.47
N VAL A 106 -1.21 -8.67 -13.72
CA VAL A 106 -1.80 -7.60 -12.91
C VAL A 106 -2.37 -6.50 -13.80
N GLY A 107 -1.65 -6.12 -14.86
CA GLY A 107 -2.03 -5.04 -15.76
C GLY A 107 -3.33 -5.32 -16.51
N THR A 108 -3.49 -6.52 -17.07
CA THR A 108 -4.70 -6.88 -17.83
C THR A 108 -5.90 -7.13 -16.91
N ILE A 109 -5.72 -7.76 -15.75
CA ILE A 109 -6.80 -7.87 -14.75
C ILE A 109 -7.28 -6.48 -14.34
N ALA A 110 -6.35 -5.59 -13.94
CA ALA A 110 -6.71 -4.23 -13.56
C ALA A 110 -7.40 -3.45 -14.69
N LEU A 111 -6.89 -3.56 -15.93
CA LEU A 111 -7.47 -2.92 -17.10
C LEU A 111 -8.91 -3.40 -17.36
N SER A 112 -9.15 -4.71 -17.28
CA SER A 112 -10.47 -5.29 -17.50
C SER A 112 -11.50 -4.83 -16.46
N ILE A 113 -11.07 -4.61 -15.21
CA ILE A 113 -11.94 -4.10 -14.15
C ILE A 113 -12.22 -2.61 -14.37
N VAL A 114 -11.18 -1.80 -14.62
CA VAL A 114 -11.33 -0.35 -14.81
C VAL A 114 -12.20 0.00 -16.02
N GLN A 115 -12.12 -0.79 -17.09
CA GLN A 115 -12.84 -0.53 -18.34
C GLN A 115 -14.20 -1.24 -18.41
N ILE A 116 -14.70 -1.82 -17.32
CA ILE A 116 -15.91 -2.64 -17.34
C ILE A 116 -17.15 -1.90 -17.85
N ASP A 117 -17.27 -0.60 -17.52
CA ASP A 117 -18.37 0.28 -17.92
C ASP A 117 -17.98 1.24 -19.05
N SER A 118 -16.86 0.98 -19.71
CA SER A 118 -16.34 1.84 -20.77
C SER A 118 -17.18 1.70 -22.05
N PRO A 119 -17.66 2.81 -22.65
CA PRO A 119 -18.46 2.75 -23.88
C PRO A 119 -17.66 2.28 -25.09
N THR A 120 -16.33 2.27 -25.01
CA THR A 120 -15.43 1.89 -26.12
C THR A 120 -14.98 0.43 -26.07
N TRP A 121 -15.24 -0.29 -24.97
CA TRP A 121 -14.80 -1.68 -24.81
C TRP A 121 -15.97 -2.65 -24.91
N HIS A 122 -15.84 -3.66 -25.77
CA HIS A 122 -16.83 -4.73 -25.81
C HIS A 122 -16.62 -5.73 -24.67
N ARG A 123 -17.72 -6.36 -24.21
CA ARG A 123 -17.67 -7.37 -23.14
C ARG A 123 -16.73 -8.54 -23.46
N THR A 124 -16.65 -8.92 -24.73
CA THR A 124 -15.74 -9.98 -25.20
C THR A 124 -14.28 -9.56 -25.03
N ASP A 125 -13.93 -8.32 -25.38
CA ASP A 125 -12.56 -7.80 -25.24
C ASP A 125 -12.13 -7.75 -23.78
N LEU A 126 -13.04 -7.34 -22.89
CA LEU A 126 -12.80 -7.33 -21.45
C LEU A 126 -12.60 -8.74 -20.89
N LEU A 127 -13.40 -9.72 -21.33
CA LEU A 127 -13.27 -11.11 -20.91
C LEU A 127 -11.95 -11.72 -21.42
N VAL A 128 -11.57 -11.46 -22.66
CA VAL A 128 -10.27 -11.90 -23.23
C VAL A 128 -9.12 -11.25 -22.48
N THR A 129 -9.23 -9.96 -22.14
CA THR A 129 -8.22 -9.23 -21.37
C THR A 129 -8.07 -9.82 -19.97
N PHE A 130 -9.18 -10.06 -19.27
CA PHE A 130 -9.18 -10.70 -17.95
C PHE A 130 -8.60 -12.13 -18.01
N ALA A 131 -9.04 -12.94 -18.98
CA ALA A 131 -8.54 -14.30 -19.17
C ALA A 131 -7.05 -14.32 -19.46
N THR A 132 -6.54 -13.39 -20.29
CA THR A 132 -5.11 -13.20 -20.54
C THR A 132 -4.35 -12.98 -19.23
N GLY A 133 -4.91 -12.18 -18.33
CA GLY A 133 -4.30 -11.92 -17.03
C GLY A 133 -4.27 -13.15 -16.12
N VAL A 134 -5.37 -13.91 -16.06
CA VAL A 134 -5.43 -15.18 -15.32
C VAL A 134 -4.44 -16.20 -15.87
N ILE A 135 -4.38 -16.34 -17.20
CA ILE A 135 -3.42 -17.25 -17.88
C ILE A 135 -1.98 -16.81 -17.61
N ALA A 136 -1.68 -15.52 -17.69
CA ALA A 136 -0.34 -14.99 -17.38
C ALA A 136 0.03 -15.22 -15.91
N PHE A 137 -0.91 -15.12 -14.97
CA PHE A 137 -0.67 -15.41 -13.56
C PHE A 137 -0.39 -16.89 -13.30
N VAL A 138 -1.17 -17.79 -13.90
CA VAL A 138 -0.92 -19.24 -13.84
C VAL A 138 0.43 -19.56 -14.49
N GLY A 139 0.72 -18.94 -15.62
CA GLY A 139 2.01 -19.04 -16.31
C GLY A 139 3.18 -18.55 -15.44
N PHE A 140 3.00 -17.45 -14.70
CA PHE A 140 3.98 -16.95 -13.74
C PHE A 140 4.26 -17.97 -12.63
N ILE A 141 3.22 -18.58 -12.05
CA ILE A 141 3.38 -19.62 -11.02
C ILE A 141 4.11 -20.84 -11.59
N ALA A 142 3.73 -21.28 -12.79
CA ALA A 142 4.40 -22.39 -13.47
C ALA A 142 5.88 -22.06 -13.74
N TRP A 143 6.17 -20.88 -14.30
CA TRP A 143 7.51 -20.40 -14.57
C TRP A 143 8.37 -20.33 -13.30
N ALA A 144 7.86 -19.69 -12.25
CA ALA A 144 8.57 -19.52 -10.99
C ALA A 144 8.89 -20.85 -10.29
N ARG A 145 8.17 -21.92 -10.62
CA ARG A 145 8.45 -23.28 -10.09
C ARG A 145 9.64 -23.96 -10.76
N PHE A 146 9.93 -23.65 -12.03
CA PHE A 146 10.95 -24.36 -12.81
C PHE A 146 12.20 -23.50 -13.09
N THR A 147 12.11 -22.18 -12.97
CA THR A 147 13.23 -21.28 -13.24
C THR A 147 14.30 -21.36 -12.15
N PRO A 148 15.60 -21.45 -12.51
CA PRO A 148 16.69 -21.55 -11.52
C PRO A 148 16.89 -20.33 -10.62
N ALA A 149 16.47 -19.15 -11.08
CA ALA A 149 16.55 -17.89 -10.34
C ALA A 149 15.22 -17.12 -10.51
N PRO A 150 14.13 -17.58 -9.87
CA PRO A 150 12.82 -16.98 -10.07
C PRO A 150 12.75 -15.61 -9.38
N LEU A 151 11.93 -14.71 -9.93
CA LEU A 151 11.65 -13.40 -9.33
C LEU A 151 11.11 -13.55 -7.90
N VAL A 152 10.23 -14.54 -7.71
CA VAL A 152 9.59 -14.86 -6.44
C VAL A 152 9.86 -16.31 -6.14
N ASP A 153 10.61 -16.56 -5.06
CA ASP A 153 10.80 -17.91 -4.54
C ASP A 153 9.48 -18.40 -3.91
N LEU A 154 8.80 -19.31 -4.63
CA LEU A 154 7.54 -19.91 -4.17
C LEU A 154 7.72 -20.73 -2.87
N GLY A 155 8.95 -21.12 -2.53
CA GLY A 155 9.30 -21.77 -1.27
C GLY A 155 8.93 -20.92 -0.06
N LEU A 156 8.93 -19.60 -0.18
CA LEU A 156 8.50 -18.68 0.89
C LEU A 156 7.05 -18.93 1.32
N PHE A 157 6.16 -19.30 0.38
CA PHE A 157 4.74 -19.57 0.64
C PHE A 157 4.48 -20.95 1.27
N ARG A 158 5.51 -21.79 1.43
CA ARG A 158 5.40 -23.00 2.28
C ARG A 158 5.30 -22.62 3.76
N HIS A 159 5.78 -21.44 4.14
CA HIS A 159 5.67 -20.94 5.50
C HIS A 159 4.26 -20.37 5.75
N ARG A 160 3.49 -21.01 6.62
CA ARG A 160 2.07 -20.65 6.86
C ARG A 160 1.89 -19.16 7.21
N THR A 161 2.70 -18.63 8.12
CA THR A 161 2.66 -17.20 8.49
C THR A 161 2.91 -16.29 7.28
N TYR A 162 3.83 -16.66 6.39
CA TYR A 162 4.17 -15.85 5.23
C TYR A 162 2.99 -15.78 4.25
N SER A 163 2.34 -16.93 4.00
CA SER A 163 1.16 -17.01 3.14
C SER A 163 -0.03 -16.25 3.71
N TYR A 164 -0.34 -16.43 5.00
CA TYR A 164 -1.43 -15.69 5.65
C TYR A 164 -1.19 -14.18 5.67
N VAL A 165 0.03 -13.75 5.99
CA VAL A 165 0.38 -12.31 5.99
C VAL A 165 0.28 -11.73 4.59
N ASN A 166 0.76 -12.41 3.54
CA ASN A 166 0.63 -11.89 2.18
C ASN A 166 -0.81 -11.84 1.68
N LEU A 167 -1.66 -12.84 2.01
CA LEU A 167 -3.09 -12.76 1.73
C LEU A 167 -3.76 -11.59 2.47
N ALA A 168 -3.39 -11.39 3.75
CA ALA A 168 -3.89 -10.27 4.53
C ALA A 168 -3.42 -8.91 3.98
N THR A 169 -2.17 -8.83 3.49
CA THR A 169 -1.61 -7.67 2.81
C THR A 169 -2.35 -7.35 1.51
N LEU A 170 -2.72 -8.37 0.74
CA LEU A 170 -3.52 -8.18 -0.48
C LEU A 170 -4.89 -7.60 -0.14
N ALA A 171 -5.62 -8.23 0.80
CA ALA A 171 -6.93 -7.76 1.25
C ALA A 171 -6.87 -6.34 1.83
N PHE A 172 -5.86 -6.07 2.66
CA PHE A 172 -5.63 -4.75 3.23
C PHE A 172 -5.31 -3.70 2.15
N GLY A 173 -4.47 -4.03 1.18
CA GLY A 173 -4.12 -3.13 0.08
C GLY A 173 -5.35 -2.71 -0.75
N ILE A 174 -6.26 -3.66 -1.02
CA ILE A 174 -7.55 -3.39 -1.68
C ILE A 174 -8.39 -2.44 -0.82
N ALA A 175 -8.63 -2.81 0.45
CA ALA A 175 -9.44 -2.02 1.38
C ALA A 175 -8.90 -0.60 1.59
N PHE A 176 -7.57 -0.46 1.67
CA PHE A 176 -6.87 0.79 1.88
C PHE A 176 -7.05 1.74 0.71
N SER A 177 -6.80 1.28 -0.51
CA SER A 177 -7.03 2.09 -1.70
C SER A 177 -8.50 2.43 -1.90
N MET A 178 -9.41 1.48 -1.66
CA MET A 178 -10.84 1.74 -1.76
C MET A 178 -11.29 2.87 -0.84
N MET A 179 -10.95 2.75 0.44
CA MET A 179 -11.31 3.74 1.44
C MET A 179 -10.71 5.12 1.14
N PHE A 180 -9.43 5.16 0.74
CA PHE A 180 -8.74 6.42 0.49
C PHE A 180 -9.39 7.20 -0.66
N PHE A 181 -9.75 6.52 -1.76
CA PHE A 181 -10.47 7.15 -2.87
C PHE A 181 -11.92 7.46 -2.52
N ALA A 182 -12.61 6.59 -1.78
CA ALA A 182 -13.97 6.83 -1.31
C ALA A 182 -14.07 8.11 -0.48
N PHE A 183 -13.09 8.37 0.38
CA PHE A 183 -13.04 9.62 1.16
C PHE A 183 -13.01 10.86 0.26
N PHE A 184 -12.17 10.84 -0.77
CA PHE A 184 -12.03 11.96 -1.68
C PHE A 184 -13.31 12.18 -2.50
N PHE A 185 -13.86 11.10 -3.09
CA PHE A 185 -15.08 11.17 -3.88
C PHE A 185 -16.32 11.56 -3.05
N TYR A 186 -16.40 11.12 -1.80
CA TYR A 186 -17.52 11.50 -0.93
C TYR A 186 -17.47 13.00 -0.63
N MET A 187 -16.30 13.52 -0.28
CA MET A 187 -16.14 14.93 0.05
C MET A 187 -16.40 15.85 -1.16
N THR A 188 -15.89 15.51 -2.34
CA THR A 188 -16.06 16.35 -3.53
C THR A 188 -17.41 16.14 -4.21
N GLY A 189 -17.93 14.92 -4.22
CA GLY A 189 -19.17 14.55 -4.91
C GLY A 189 -20.43 14.75 -4.08
N VAL A 190 -20.44 14.33 -2.82
CA VAL A 190 -21.64 14.41 -1.93
C VAL A 190 -21.64 15.70 -1.13
N TRP A 191 -20.51 16.04 -0.52
CA TRP A 191 -20.38 17.25 0.31
C TRP A 191 -19.96 18.51 -0.45
N HIS A 192 -19.70 18.38 -1.76
CA HIS A 192 -19.31 19.47 -2.64
C HIS A 192 -18.14 20.31 -2.10
N TYR A 193 -17.22 19.69 -1.38
CA TYR A 193 -15.99 20.34 -0.94
C TYR A 193 -15.14 20.70 -2.15
N THR A 194 -14.51 21.88 -2.08
CA THR A 194 -13.41 22.22 -2.99
C THR A 194 -12.26 21.23 -2.80
N LEU A 195 -11.43 21.04 -3.84
CA LEU A 195 -10.28 20.13 -3.79
C LEU A 195 -9.37 20.40 -2.56
N PRO A 196 -8.96 21.65 -2.26
CA PRO A 196 -8.11 21.93 -1.11
C PRO A 196 -8.77 21.58 0.21
N ARG A 197 -10.09 21.82 0.33
CA ARG A 197 -10.86 21.50 1.54
C ARG A 197 -10.96 19.99 1.75
N ALA A 198 -11.17 19.21 0.69
CA ALA A 198 -11.16 17.75 0.75
C ALA A 198 -9.78 17.19 1.13
N GLY A 199 -8.69 17.72 0.55
CA GLY A 199 -7.33 17.33 0.91
C GLY A 199 -7.00 17.58 2.38
N LEU A 200 -7.34 18.77 2.88
CA LEU A 200 -7.18 19.12 4.30
C LEU A 200 -8.01 18.21 5.21
N ALA A 201 -9.26 17.92 4.83
CA ALA A 201 -10.17 17.10 5.61
C ALA A 201 -9.71 15.64 5.76
N ILE A 202 -8.93 15.08 4.81
CA ILE A 202 -8.40 13.70 4.90
C ILE A 202 -7.09 13.64 5.68
N THR A 203 -6.34 14.74 5.76
CA THR A 203 -4.98 14.81 6.34
C THR A 203 -4.85 14.27 7.79
N PRO A 204 -5.82 14.47 8.70
CA PRO A 204 -5.71 13.95 10.06
C PRO A 204 -5.54 12.42 10.13
N GLY A 205 -6.10 11.67 9.19
CA GLY A 205 -6.00 10.21 9.15
C GLY A 205 -4.54 9.75 9.00
N PRO A 206 -3.85 10.06 7.89
CA PRO A 206 -2.43 9.76 7.72
C PRO A 206 -1.51 10.36 8.79
N LEU A 207 -1.81 11.56 9.33
CA LEU A 207 -1.04 12.12 10.44
C LEU A 207 -1.08 11.23 11.68
N LEU A 208 -2.23 10.59 11.95
CA LEU A 208 -2.39 9.68 13.08
C LEU A 208 -1.73 8.32 12.87
N VAL A 209 -1.57 7.88 11.61
CA VAL A 209 -0.88 6.61 11.27
C VAL A 209 0.53 6.58 11.83
N MET A 210 1.29 7.69 11.73
CA MET A 210 2.69 7.75 12.16
C MET A 210 2.89 7.48 13.67
N PRO A 211 2.27 8.22 14.61
CA PRO A 211 2.43 7.94 16.04
C PRO A 211 1.91 6.54 16.42
N VAL A 212 0.79 6.10 15.83
CA VAL A 212 0.23 4.76 16.10
C VAL A 212 1.17 3.67 15.60
N ALA A 213 1.80 3.84 14.44
CA ALA A 213 2.79 2.90 13.91
C ALA A 213 4.04 2.81 14.80
N ILE A 214 4.52 3.93 15.33
CA ILE A 214 5.66 3.96 16.27
C ILE A 214 5.32 3.19 17.55
N ILE A 215 4.14 3.45 18.13
CA ILE A 215 3.68 2.76 19.35
C ILE A 215 3.51 1.26 19.07
N THR A 216 2.85 0.93 17.96
CA THR A 216 2.61 -0.45 17.52
C THR A 216 3.92 -1.20 17.34
N GLY A 217 4.91 -0.64 16.66
CA GLY A 217 6.21 -1.30 16.46
C GLY A 217 6.92 -1.62 17.78
N ARG A 218 6.90 -0.70 18.75
CA ARG A 218 7.50 -0.92 20.08
C ARG A 218 6.79 -2.04 20.85
N LEU A 219 5.46 -2.04 20.85
CA LEU A 219 4.67 -3.04 21.57
C LEU A 219 4.71 -4.40 20.87
N ALA A 220 4.74 -4.43 19.54
CA ALA A 220 4.86 -5.65 18.74
C ALA A 220 6.19 -6.38 19.00
N GLY A 221 7.27 -5.64 19.29
CA GLY A 221 8.53 -6.24 19.74
C GLY A 221 8.43 -7.05 21.02
N ARG A 222 7.42 -6.78 21.88
CA ARG A 222 7.18 -7.49 23.14
C ARG A 222 6.06 -8.52 23.05
N LEU A 223 4.95 -8.18 22.38
CA LEU A 223 3.72 -8.97 22.35
C LEU A 223 3.58 -9.82 21.07
N GLY A 224 4.47 -9.64 20.10
CA GLY A 224 4.29 -10.11 18.72
C GLY A 224 3.34 -9.21 17.93
N HIS A 225 3.26 -9.45 16.62
CA HIS A 225 2.47 -8.65 15.68
C HIS A 225 0.98 -9.02 15.62
N ARG A 226 0.61 -10.25 16.05
CA ARG A 226 -0.78 -10.75 15.95
C ARG A 226 -1.82 -9.85 16.61
N PRO A 227 -1.65 -9.37 17.87
CA PRO A 227 -2.66 -8.52 18.50
C PRO A 227 -2.90 -7.22 17.74
N PHE A 228 -1.86 -6.65 17.12
CA PHE A 228 -1.95 -5.42 16.34
C PHE A 228 -2.55 -5.65 14.96
N LEU A 229 -2.26 -6.79 14.33
CA LEU A 229 -2.88 -7.17 13.06
C LEU A 229 -4.38 -7.44 13.21
N VAL A 230 -4.77 -8.26 14.19
CA VAL A 230 -6.17 -8.60 14.44
C VAL A 230 -6.92 -7.39 14.99
N GLY A 231 -6.41 -6.77 16.06
CA GLY A 231 -7.04 -5.61 16.69
C GLY A 231 -7.11 -4.41 15.74
N GLY A 232 -6.03 -4.14 15.01
CA GLY A 232 -5.99 -3.08 14.01
C GLY A 232 -6.96 -3.33 12.85
N GLY A 233 -7.08 -4.58 12.38
CA GLY A 233 -8.07 -4.95 11.36
C GLY A 233 -9.52 -4.79 11.84
N LEU A 234 -9.81 -5.10 13.11
CA LEU A 234 -11.13 -4.86 13.71
C LEU A 234 -11.44 -3.38 13.88
N VAL A 235 -10.47 -2.56 14.35
CA VAL A 235 -10.60 -1.10 14.43
C VAL A 235 -10.81 -0.50 13.03
N TYR A 236 -10.12 -1.05 12.03
CA TYR A 236 -10.27 -0.64 10.65
C TYR A 236 -11.66 -0.98 10.09
N ALA A 237 -12.16 -2.19 10.37
CA ALA A 237 -13.54 -2.57 10.04
C ALA A 237 -14.57 -1.69 10.75
N ALA A 238 -14.34 -1.33 12.01
CA ALA A 238 -15.20 -0.41 12.75
C ALA A 238 -15.22 0.99 12.10
N SER A 239 -14.09 1.46 11.55
CA SER A 239 -14.05 2.70 10.78
C SER A 239 -14.93 2.62 9.53
N GLY A 240 -14.87 1.51 8.79
CA GLY A 240 -15.75 1.24 7.65
C GLY A 240 -17.22 1.24 8.01
N LEU A 241 -17.57 0.61 9.13
CA LEU A 241 -18.93 0.57 9.64
C LEU A 241 -19.41 1.96 10.07
N TRP A 242 -18.53 2.78 10.67
CA TRP A 242 -18.83 4.17 10.98
C TRP A 242 -19.19 4.96 9.72
N PHE A 243 -18.38 4.88 8.68
CA PHE A 243 -18.64 5.57 7.42
C PHE A 243 -19.89 5.05 6.68
N LEU A 244 -20.27 3.80 6.90
CA LEU A 244 -21.52 3.24 6.37
C LEU A 244 -22.76 3.80 7.08
N LEU A 245 -22.67 4.10 8.37
CA LEU A 245 -23.82 4.36 9.24
C LEU A 245 -24.02 5.83 9.64
N VAL A 246 -22.95 6.61 9.74
CA VAL A 246 -22.99 7.93 10.40
C VAL A 246 -23.02 9.10 9.42
N PRO A 247 -22.08 9.25 8.45
CA PRO A 247 -22.09 10.38 7.53
C PRO A 247 -23.36 10.43 6.70
N GLY A 248 -24.04 11.58 6.72
CA GLY A 248 -25.15 11.91 5.83
C GLY A 248 -24.73 12.80 4.67
N ALA A 249 -25.72 13.19 3.85
CA ALA A 249 -25.51 14.15 2.75
C ALA A 249 -25.20 15.57 3.28
N GLU A 250 -25.69 15.92 4.47
CA GLU A 250 -25.37 17.18 5.13
C GLU A 250 -23.94 17.18 5.67
N VAL A 251 -23.29 18.34 5.58
CA VAL A 251 -21.90 18.48 5.98
C VAL A 251 -21.80 18.61 7.50
N ASN A 252 -21.25 17.59 8.16
CA ASN A 252 -20.84 17.68 9.56
C ASN A 252 -19.50 16.96 9.80
N TYR A 253 -18.41 17.62 9.43
CA TYR A 253 -17.08 17.01 9.46
C TYR A 253 -16.65 16.55 10.87
N LEU A 254 -16.82 17.39 11.90
CA LEU A 254 -16.32 17.10 13.23
C LEU A 254 -17.05 15.95 13.90
N ARG A 255 -18.38 15.87 13.72
CA ARG A 255 -19.21 14.83 14.34
C ARG A 255 -19.22 13.55 13.52
N ASP A 256 -19.37 13.66 12.20
CA ASP A 256 -19.73 12.51 11.38
C ASP A 256 -18.51 11.90 10.68
N TRP A 257 -17.50 12.71 10.34
CA TRP A 257 -16.35 12.24 9.55
C TRP A 257 -15.09 12.00 10.37
N LEU A 258 -14.72 12.97 11.20
CA LEU A 258 -13.46 12.95 11.95
C LEU A 258 -13.32 11.70 12.83
N PRO A 259 -14.34 11.23 13.57
CA PRO A 259 -14.20 10.01 14.37
C PRO A 259 -13.89 8.77 13.52
N GLY A 260 -14.59 8.58 12.40
CA GLY A 260 -14.31 7.49 11.45
C GLY A 260 -12.91 7.59 10.86
N LEU A 261 -12.45 8.80 10.55
CA LEU A 261 -11.11 9.05 10.00
C LEU A 261 -10.01 8.74 11.03
N LEU A 262 -10.23 9.07 12.31
CA LEU A 262 -9.30 8.74 13.39
C LEU A 262 -9.26 7.21 13.63
N LEU A 263 -10.41 6.53 13.65
CA LEU A 263 -10.46 5.06 13.73
C LEU A 263 -9.69 4.41 12.57
N SER A 264 -9.89 4.92 11.36
CA SER A 264 -9.17 4.48 10.17
C SER A 264 -7.65 4.67 10.33
N GLY A 265 -7.21 5.86 10.76
CA GLY A 265 -5.79 6.14 11.02
C GLY A 265 -5.17 5.22 12.07
N ILE A 266 -5.90 4.90 13.15
CA ILE A 266 -5.46 3.94 14.18
C ILE A 266 -5.35 2.53 13.58
N GLY A 267 -6.39 2.06 12.89
CA GLY A 267 -6.40 0.74 12.27
C GLY A 267 -5.25 0.56 11.27
N VAL A 268 -5.06 1.53 10.37
CA VAL A 268 -3.95 1.54 9.39
C VAL A 268 -2.59 1.59 10.10
N GLY A 269 -2.43 2.45 11.10
CA GLY A 269 -1.21 2.57 11.89
C GLY A 269 -0.83 1.30 12.65
N MET A 270 -1.81 0.48 13.03
CA MET A 270 -1.57 -0.82 13.66
C MET A 270 -1.23 -1.90 12.63
N VAL A 271 -1.99 -1.98 11.54
CA VAL A 271 -1.91 -3.08 10.56
C VAL A 271 -0.72 -2.93 9.63
N LEU A 272 -0.51 -1.76 9.03
CA LEU A 272 0.48 -1.55 7.98
C LEU A 272 1.93 -1.91 8.41
N PRO A 273 2.49 -1.35 9.49
CA PRO A 273 3.84 -1.72 9.93
C PRO A 273 3.91 -3.20 10.37
N SER A 274 2.83 -3.71 10.96
CA SER A 274 2.78 -5.08 11.46
C SER A 274 2.76 -6.12 10.33
N LEU A 275 2.09 -5.84 9.21
CA LEU A 275 2.09 -6.71 8.03
C LEU A 275 3.49 -6.82 7.43
N SER A 276 4.18 -5.69 7.27
CA SER A 276 5.54 -5.66 6.73
C SER A 276 6.53 -6.39 7.64
N ALA A 277 6.45 -6.19 8.96
CA ALA A 277 7.32 -6.86 9.91
C ALA A 277 7.01 -8.36 10.06
N ALA A 278 5.73 -8.74 10.13
CA ALA A 278 5.32 -10.14 10.25
C ALA A 278 5.67 -10.96 8.99
N ALA A 279 5.67 -10.34 7.81
CA ALA A 279 6.03 -11.00 6.56
C ALA A 279 7.48 -11.51 6.57
N VAL A 280 8.38 -10.83 7.27
CA VAL A 280 9.81 -11.20 7.26
C VAL A 280 10.30 -11.82 8.56
N ASN A 281 9.48 -11.80 9.62
CA ASN A 281 9.85 -12.23 10.98
C ASN A 281 10.45 -13.65 11.07
N GLN A 282 9.94 -14.59 10.27
CA GLN A 282 10.37 -16.00 10.30
C GLN A 282 11.19 -16.42 9.07
N LEU A 283 11.64 -15.46 8.26
CA LEU A 283 12.46 -15.75 7.08
C LEU A 283 13.95 -15.80 7.46
N PRO A 284 14.75 -16.68 6.83
CA PRO A 284 16.20 -16.64 6.95
C PRO A 284 16.80 -15.29 6.53
N ALA A 285 17.94 -14.92 7.12
CA ALA A 285 18.72 -13.70 6.83
C ALA A 285 18.84 -13.40 5.31
N GLN A 286 19.02 -14.44 4.53
CA GLN A 286 19.25 -14.38 3.08
C GLN A 286 17.97 -14.06 2.28
N HIS A 287 16.79 -14.30 2.86
CA HIS A 287 15.48 -14.17 2.20
C HIS A 287 14.72 -12.91 2.63
N TYR A 288 15.19 -12.14 3.62
CA TYR A 288 14.51 -10.93 4.10
C TYR A 288 14.20 -9.93 2.99
N ALA A 289 15.18 -9.61 2.15
CA ALA A 289 15.01 -8.61 1.09
C ALA A 289 13.97 -9.05 0.05
N VAL A 290 14.01 -10.32 -0.37
CA VAL A 290 13.06 -10.89 -1.33
C VAL A 290 11.66 -10.98 -0.70
N GLY A 291 11.54 -11.51 0.51
CA GLY A 291 10.26 -11.62 1.21
C GLY A 291 9.59 -10.27 1.48
N SER A 292 10.37 -9.26 1.87
CA SER A 292 9.88 -7.89 2.01
C SER A 292 9.42 -7.31 0.66
N ALA A 293 10.19 -7.54 -0.41
CA ALA A 293 9.84 -7.03 -1.74
C ALA A 293 8.54 -7.66 -2.26
N VAL A 294 8.35 -8.96 -2.06
CA VAL A 294 7.11 -9.67 -2.42
C VAL A 294 5.93 -9.16 -1.62
N ASN A 295 6.08 -8.90 -0.32
CA ASN A 295 5.02 -8.30 0.50
C ASN A 295 4.64 -6.89 0.01
N GLN A 296 5.62 -6.06 -0.31
CA GLN A 296 5.39 -4.73 -0.89
C GLN A 296 4.68 -4.82 -2.24
N ALA A 297 5.11 -5.72 -3.12
CA ALA A 297 4.48 -5.95 -4.42
C ALA A 297 3.03 -6.44 -4.25
N THR A 298 2.79 -7.37 -3.33
CA THR A 298 1.44 -7.88 -3.01
C THR A 298 0.52 -6.76 -2.55
N ARG A 299 1.02 -5.84 -1.70
CA ARG A 299 0.24 -4.66 -1.29
C ARG A 299 -0.08 -3.77 -2.49
N GLN A 300 0.90 -3.53 -3.37
CA GLN A 300 0.70 -2.68 -4.55
C GLN A 300 -0.31 -3.29 -5.53
N ILE A 301 -0.28 -4.61 -5.73
CA ILE A 301 -1.31 -5.33 -6.50
C ILE A 301 -2.68 -5.11 -5.86
N GLY A 302 -2.78 -5.28 -4.54
CA GLY A 302 -4.01 -5.01 -3.80
C GLY A 302 -4.49 -3.57 -4.00
N SER A 303 -3.61 -2.59 -3.92
CA SER A 303 -3.94 -1.18 -4.16
C SER A 303 -4.46 -0.92 -5.57
N VAL A 304 -3.84 -1.51 -6.60
CA VAL A 304 -4.30 -1.39 -7.99
C VAL A 304 -5.71 -1.97 -8.14
N LEU A 305 -5.95 -3.15 -7.59
CA LEU A 305 -7.28 -3.77 -7.60
C LEU A 305 -8.30 -2.93 -6.81
N GLY A 306 -7.91 -2.36 -5.66
CA GLY A 306 -8.76 -1.48 -4.87
C GLY A 306 -9.18 -0.21 -5.63
N VAL A 307 -8.24 0.42 -6.34
CA VAL A 307 -8.57 1.55 -7.23
C VAL A 307 -9.55 1.11 -8.31
N ALA A 308 -9.29 -0.03 -8.97
CA ALA A 308 -10.15 -0.54 -10.02
C ALA A 308 -11.58 -0.80 -9.51
N VAL A 309 -11.73 -1.50 -8.38
CA VAL A 309 -13.05 -1.74 -7.75
C VAL A 309 -13.74 -0.43 -7.36
N THR A 310 -12.99 0.57 -6.88
CA THR A 310 -13.57 1.87 -6.53
C THR A 310 -14.14 2.58 -7.76
N VAL A 311 -13.41 2.57 -8.88
CA VAL A 311 -13.87 3.16 -10.13
C VAL A 311 -15.13 2.45 -10.64
N VAL A 312 -15.22 1.12 -10.51
CA VAL A 312 -16.44 0.40 -10.88
C VAL A 312 -17.63 0.78 -9.99
N LEU A 313 -17.41 0.89 -8.68
CA LEU A 313 -18.51 1.14 -7.74
C LEU A 313 -19.00 2.59 -7.73
N ILE A 314 -18.10 3.56 -7.88
CA ILE A 314 -18.39 5.00 -7.70
C ILE A 314 -17.69 5.91 -8.73
N GLY A 315 -17.23 5.36 -9.86
CA GLY A 315 -16.58 6.13 -10.93
C GLY A 315 -17.55 6.75 -11.95
N HIS A 316 -18.86 6.71 -11.70
CA HIS A 316 -19.87 7.33 -12.55
C HIS A 316 -20.02 8.84 -12.24
N GLY A 317 -20.41 9.63 -13.25
CA GLY A 317 -20.24 11.10 -13.24
C GLY A 317 -20.95 11.88 -12.12
N ALA A 318 -22.06 11.38 -11.59
CA ALA A 318 -22.73 11.97 -10.43
C ALA A 318 -22.85 10.91 -9.32
N VAL A 319 -21.97 10.99 -8.33
CA VAL A 319 -22.01 10.12 -7.14
C VAL A 319 -22.97 10.67 -6.11
N GLN A 320 -23.84 9.83 -5.59
CA GLN A 320 -24.76 10.11 -4.50
C GLN A 320 -24.32 9.37 -3.25
N HIS A 321 -24.85 9.80 -2.10
CA HIS A 321 -24.61 9.15 -0.80
C HIS A 321 -24.83 7.62 -0.83
N ALA A 322 -25.89 7.20 -1.52
CA ALA A 322 -26.28 5.79 -1.60
C ALA A 322 -25.22 4.91 -2.29
N ASP A 323 -24.43 5.47 -3.21
CA ASP A 323 -23.44 4.73 -4.01
C ASP A 323 -22.23 4.31 -3.17
N PHE A 324 -22.02 4.95 -2.01
CA PHE A 324 -20.93 4.60 -1.10
C PHE A 324 -21.24 3.40 -0.21
N LYS A 325 -22.52 3.00 -0.07
CA LYS A 325 -22.89 1.82 0.72
C LYS A 325 -22.15 0.54 0.29
N PRO A 326 -22.14 0.13 -1.00
CA PRO A 326 -21.38 -1.05 -1.43
C PRO A 326 -19.89 -0.89 -1.19
N VAL A 327 -19.33 0.31 -1.36
CA VAL A 327 -17.90 0.58 -1.14
C VAL A 327 -17.52 0.34 0.33
N TYR A 328 -18.30 0.87 1.27
CA TYR A 328 -18.03 0.67 2.70
C TYR A 328 -18.29 -0.77 3.14
N LEU A 329 -19.29 -1.45 2.59
CA LEU A 329 -19.52 -2.88 2.87
C LEU A 329 -18.34 -3.75 2.43
N VAL A 330 -17.84 -3.55 1.20
CA VAL A 330 -16.66 -4.27 0.70
C VAL A 330 -15.42 -3.92 1.53
N HIS A 331 -15.26 -2.66 1.93
CA HIS A 331 -14.16 -2.26 2.79
C HIS A 331 -14.23 -2.93 4.17
N VAL A 332 -15.41 -2.97 4.82
CA VAL A 332 -15.61 -3.67 6.10
C VAL A 332 -15.30 -5.16 5.97
N THR A 333 -15.80 -5.81 4.92
CA THR A 333 -15.56 -7.25 4.71
C THR A 333 -14.08 -7.55 4.49
N LEU A 334 -13.38 -6.74 3.71
CA LEU A 334 -11.94 -6.87 3.51
C LEU A 334 -11.14 -6.60 4.79
N ALA A 335 -11.52 -5.61 5.60
CA ALA A 335 -10.88 -5.33 6.87
C ALA A 335 -11.04 -6.49 7.88
N LEU A 336 -12.26 -7.06 7.97
CA LEU A 336 -12.53 -8.26 8.75
C LEU A 336 -11.77 -9.48 8.21
N LEU A 337 -11.67 -9.62 6.89
CA LEU A 337 -10.89 -10.68 6.24
C LEU A 337 -9.40 -10.54 6.57
N THR A 338 -8.84 -9.33 6.54
CA THR A 338 -7.46 -9.07 6.98
C THR A 338 -7.26 -9.52 8.44
N ALA A 339 -8.19 -9.17 9.34
CA ALA A 339 -8.13 -9.61 10.74
C ALA A 339 -8.20 -11.14 10.88
N ALA A 340 -9.12 -11.79 10.16
CA ALA A 340 -9.29 -13.24 10.17
C ALA A 340 -8.06 -13.98 9.62
N LEU A 341 -7.50 -13.51 8.51
CA LEU A 341 -6.26 -14.05 7.92
C LEU A 341 -5.06 -13.87 8.84
N CYS A 342 -5.05 -12.83 9.68
CA CYS A 342 -3.97 -12.61 10.65
C CYS A 342 -4.15 -13.37 11.97
N TRP A 343 -5.30 -13.99 12.21
CA TRP A 343 -5.54 -14.80 13.40
C TRP A 343 -4.53 -15.94 13.61
N PRO A 344 -4.14 -16.74 12.59
CA PRO A 344 -3.14 -17.80 12.74
C PRO A 344 -1.68 -17.29 12.77
N VAL A 345 -1.43 -15.99 12.64
CA VAL A 345 -0.06 -15.44 12.64
C VAL A 345 0.55 -15.58 14.03
N ASP A 346 1.66 -16.29 14.13
CA ASP A 346 2.47 -16.30 15.36
C ASP A 346 3.81 -15.62 15.09
N THR A 347 4.10 -14.59 15.87
CA THR A 347 5.36 -13.82 15.80
C THR A 347 5.86 -13.46 17.19
N ARG A 348 5.43 -14.22 18.22
CA ARG A 348 5.88 -13.98 19.58
C ARG A 348 7.39 -14.22 19.67
N PRO A 349 8.15 -13.34 20.35
CA PRO A 349 9.56 -13.59 20.61
C PRO A 349 9.70 -14.93 21.34
N ARG A 350 10.46 -15.87 20.78
CA ARG A 350 10.80 -17.11 21.50
C ARG A 350 11.71 -16.71 22.66
N ALA A 351 11.37 -17.12 23.88
CA ALA A 351 12.24 -16.91 25.03
C ALA A 351 13.60 -17.57 24.74
N SER A 352 14.69 -16.80 24.81
CA SER A 352 16.03 -17.37 24.80
C SER A 352 16.14 -18.41 25.92
N PRO A 353 16.69 -19.62 25.67
CA PRO A 353 17.05 -20.50 26.77
C PRO A 353 17.94 -19.69 27.72
N LYS A 354 17.59 -19.64 29.01
CA LYS A 354 18.51 -19.11 30.02
C LYS A 354 19.80 -19.94 29.90
N ALA A 355 20.90 -19.28 29.58
CA ALA A 355 22.24 -19.87 29.55
C ALA A 355 22.67 -20.28 30.96
#